data_AF-A0A6G3ZMA7-F1
#
_entry.id   AF-A0A6G3ZMA7-F1
#
_cell.length_a   1.000
_cell.length_b   1.000
_cell.length_c   1.000
_cell.angle_alpha   90.00
_cell.angle_beta   90.00
_cell.angle_gamma   90.00
#
_symmetry.space_group_name_H-M   'P 1'
#
loop_
_entity.id
_entity.type
_entity.pdbx_description
1 polymer ?
#
loop_
_entity_poly.entity_id
_entity_poly.type
_entity_poly.pdbx_seq_one_letter_code
_entity_poly.pdbx_strand_id
1 'polypeptide(L)'
;MSTESRISSRPIFAAVAVVVVLVAGGIGAVVGASGQERAVTMDLFGVVSFGMTPLSMATFGMLVTASTLAVLFTLVSVASRYDDEVSEQV
;
A
#
# COMPACT_ATOMS: atom_id res chain seq x y z
N MET A 1 -35.54 6.81 -21.50
CA MET A 1 -35.11 6.17 -20.24
C MET A 1 -33.61 5.96 -20.34
N SER A 2 -32.82 6.94 -19.88
CA SER A 2 -31.35 6.89 -19.91
C SER A 2 -30.87 6.09 -18.70
N THR A 3 -30.26 4.94 -18.94
CA THR A 3 -29.67 4.07 -17.91
C THR A 3 -28.49 4.79 -17.28
N GLU A 4 -28.68 5.34 -16.09
CA GLU A 4 -27.60 5.92 -15.29
C GLU A 4 -26.75 4.78 -14.70
N SER A 5 -25.61 4.52 -15.33
CA SER A 5 -24.66 3.53 -14.86
C SER A 5 -23.99 4.09 -13.60
N ARG A 6 -24.41 3.65 -12.40
CA ARG A 6 -23.71 3.96 -11.16
C ARG A 6 -22.32 3.31 -11.23
N ILE A 7 -21.31 4.10 -11.56
CA ILE A 7 -19.92 3.67 -11.51
C ILE A 7 -19.60 3.35 -10.05
N SER A 8 -19.34 2.07 -9.76
CA SER A 8 -18.87 1.64 -8.44
C SER A 8 -17.49 2.26 -8.19
N SER A 9 -17.31 2.90 -7.03
CA SER A 9 -16.05 3.54 -6.63
C SER A 9 -14.95 2.54 -6.25
N ARG A 10 -15.33 1.32 -5.86
CA ARG A 10 -14.42 0.24 -5.45
C ARG A 10 -13.33 -0.10 -6.49
N PRO A 11 -13.64 -0.35 -7.77
CA PRO A 11 -12.61 -0.66 -8.78
C PRO A 11 -11.67 0.52 -9.04
N ILE A 12 -12.15 1.76 -8.97
CA ILE A 12 -11.32 2.96 -9.15
C ILE A 12 -10.31 3.06 -8.01
N PHE A 13 -10.77 2.93 -6.76
CA PHE A 13 -9.90 2.94 -5.59
C PHE A 13 -8.86 1.82 -5.63
N ALA A 14 -9.25 0.61 -6.03
CA ALA A 14 -8.33 -0.51 -6.18
C ALA A 14 -7.25 -0.22 -7.24
N ALA A 15 -7.64 0.34 -8.39
CA ALA A 15 -6.69 0.72 -9.43
C ALA A 15 -5.68 1.77 -8.94
N VAL A 16 -6.16 2.80 -8.23
CA VAL A 16 -5.29 3.83 -7.64
C VAL A 16 -4.33 3.23 -6.62
N ALA A 17 -4.81 2.35 -5.74
CA ALA A 17 -3.96 1.67 -4.76
C ALA A 17 -2.83 0.87 -5.44
N VAL A 18 -3.14 0.13 -6.51
CA VAL A 18 -2.13 -0.60 -7.30
C VAL A 18 -1.10 0.36 -7.91
N VAL A 19 -1.53 1.47 -8.49
CA VAL A 19 -0.62 2.48 -9.06
C VAL A 19 0.32 3.04 -7.99
N VAL A 20 -0.22 3.38 -6.82
CA VAL A 20 0.58 3.91 -5.70
C VAL A 20 1.63 2.89 -5.22
N VAL A 21 1.26 1.61 -5.12
CA VAL A 21 2.21 0.54 -4.78
C VAL A 21 3.30 0.40 -5.83
N LEU A 22 2.95 0.45 -7.12
CA LEU A 22 3.94 0.39 -8.19
C LEU A 22 4.90 1.59 -8.18
N VAL A 23 4.40 2.79 -7.91
CA VAL A 23 5.22 4.00 -7.78
C VAL A 23 6.17 3.87 -6.59
N ALA A 24 5.68 3.42 -5.43
CA ALA A 24 6.52 3.19 -4.26
C ALA A 24 7.62 2.15 -4.52
N GLY A 25 7.29 1.07 -5.23
CA GLY A 25 8.26 0.08 -5.67
C GLY A 25 9.30 0.65 -6.64
N GLY A 26 8.87 1.48 -7.59
CA GLY A 26 9.76 2.17 -8.51
C GLY A 26 10.73 3.11 -7.79
N ILE A 27 10.24 3.89 -6.83
CA ILE A 27 11.08 4.74 -5.98
C ILE A 27 12.06 3.89 -5.17
N GLY A 28 11.60 2.79 -4.57
CA GLY A 28 12.45 1.84 -3.85
C GLY A 28 13.56 1.24 -4.74
N ALA A 29 13.24 0.90 -5.99
CA ALA A 29 14.22 0.42 -6.96
C ALA A 29 15.31 1.46 -7.26
N VAL A 30 14.91 2.72 -7.45
CA VAL A 30 15.86 3.84 -7.67
C VAL A 30 16.74 4.03 -6.44
N VAL A 31 16.16 4.01 -5.24
CA VAL A 31 16.90 4.13 -3.97
C VAL A 31 17.92 3.00 -3.83
N GLY A 32 17.52 1.75 -4.08
CA GLY A 32 18.43 0.61 -4.01
C GLY A 32 19.50 0.60 -5.10
N ALA A 33 19.24 1.22 -6.26
CA ALA A 33 20.25 1.39 -7.31
C ALA A 33 21.27 2.48 -6.98
N SER A 34 20.82 3.52 -6.27
CA SER A 34 21.59 4.71 -5.89
C SER A 34 22.43 4.53 -4.61
N GLY A 35 22.11 3.52 -3.78
CA GLY A 35 22.79 3.24 -2.51
C GLY A 35 24.30 3.05 -2.67
N GLN A 36 25.07 3.93 -2.03
CA GLN A 36 26.54 3.96 -2.07
C GLN A 36 27.16 2.77 -1.30
N GLU A 37 26.51 2.24 -0.27
CA GLU A 37 26.95 1.05 0.48
C GLU A 37 26.19 -0.24 0.12
N ARG A 38 26.44 -0.80 -1.08
CA ARG A 38 25.91 -2.15 -1.43
C ARG A 38 26.42 -3.27 -0.53
N ALA A 39 27.49 -3.02 0.23
CA ALA A 39 28.15 -3.99 1.10
C ALA A 39 27.64 -3.96 2.56
N VAL A 40 26.81 -2.98 2.94
CA VAL A 40 26.25 -2.91 4.29
C VAL A 40 24.88 -3.58 4.30
N THR A 41 24.76 -4.62 5.12
CA THR A 41 23.46 -5.25 5.39
C THR A 41 22.60 -4.28 6.17
N MET A 42 21.39 -4.02 5.68
CA MET A 42 20.39 -3.25 6.42
C MET A 42 19.64 -4.21 7.32
N ASP A 43 19.65 -3.91 8.62
CA ASP A 43 18.97 -4.73 9.60
C ASP A 43 17.58 -4.14 9.87
N LEU A 44 16.54 -4.92 9.57
CA LEU A 44 15.17 -4.49 9.72
C LEU A 44 14.66 -4.94 11.09
N PHE A 45 14.55 -3.96 11.99
CA PHE A 45 14.09 -4.16 13.37
C PHE A 45 14.89 -5.22 14.16
N GLY A 46 16.10 -5.58 13.71
CA GLY A 46 16.92 -6.65 14.30
C GLY A 46 16.39 -8.07 14.05
N VAL A 47 15.37 -8.22 13.20
CA VAL A 47 14.71 -9.52 12.92
C VAL A 47 15.09 -10.04 11.54
N VAL A 48 15.31 -9.15 10.57
CA VAL A 48 15.65 -9.56 9.21
C VAL A 48 16.73 -8.67 8.62
N SER A 49 17.87 -9.27 8.27
CA SER A 49 18.95 -8.58 7.61
C SER A 49 18.91 -8.85 6.11
N PHE A 50 18.97 -7.79 5.30
CA PHE A 50 19.03 -7.92 3.84
C PHE A 50 20.00 -6.90 3.23
N GLY A 51 20.61 -7.26 2.11
CA GLY A 51 21.47 -6.34 1.36
C GLY A 51 20.64 -5.24 0.71
N MET A 52 21.17 -4.01 0.63
CA MET A 52 20.56 -2.89 -0.10
C MET A 52 20.64 -3.11 -1.62
N THR A 53 19.87 -4.08 -2.13
CA THR A 53 19.75 -4.31 -3.57
C THR A 53 18.54 -3.55 -4.13
N PRO A 54 18.57 -3.14 -5.41
CA PRO A 54 17.42 -2.49 -6.07
C PRO A 54 16.13 -3.29 -5.90
N LEU A 55 16.21 -4.62 -6.06
CA LEU A 55 15.07 -5.51 -5.93
C LEU A 55 14.53 -5.52 -4.50
N SER A 56 15.41 -5.68 -3.49
CA SER A 56 14.99 -5.68 -2.08
C SER A 56 14.33 -4.37 -1.65
N MET A 57 14.84 -3.23 -2.11
CA MET A 57 14.30 -1.91 -1.76
C MET A 57 12.98 -1.65 -2.50
N ALA A 58 12.85 -2.12 -3.74
CA ALA A 58 11.58 -2.08 -4.46
C ALA A 58 10.50 -2.91 -3.76
N THR A 59 10.82 -4.16 -3.41
CA THR A 59 9.89 -5.05 -2.68
C THR A 59 9.55 -4.48 -1.31
N PHE A 60 10.53 -3.92 -0.58
CA PHE A 60 10.30 -3.25 0.69
C PHE A 60 9.31 -2.07 0.53
N GLY A 61 9.56 -1.17 -0.43
CA GLY A 61 8.65 -0.06 -0.73
C GLY A 61 7.24 -0.53 -1.05
N MET A 62 7.10 -1.53 -1.92
CA MET A 62 5.80 -2.11 -2.27
C MET A 62 5.09 -2.70 -1.04
N LEU A 63 5.78 -3.48 -0.22
CA LEU A 63 5.20 -4.13 0.96
C LEU A 63 4.77 -3.12 2.03
N VAL A 64 5.60 -2.11 2.29
CA VAL A 64 5.28 -1.06 3.26
C VAL A 64 4.08 -0.24 2.79
N THR A 65 4.04 0.14 1.52
CA THR A 65 2.90 0.88 0.96
C THR A 65 1.63 0.04 0.93
N ALA A 66 1.71 -1.22 0.48
CA ALA A 66 0.57 -2.13 0.45
C ALA A 66 0.01 -2.41 1.84
N SER A 67 0.88 -2.66 2.84
CA SER A 67 0.46 -2.87 4.23
C SER A 67 -0.17 -1.62 4.82
N THR A 68 0.39 -0.43 4.58
CA THR A 68 -0.20 0.84 5.00
C THR A 68 -1.60 1.03 4.43
N LEU A 69 -1.76 0.82 3.12
CA LEU A 69 -3.07 0.93 2.48
C LEU A 69 -4.05 -0.13 3.03
N ALA A 70 -3.62 -1.37 3.23
CA ALA A 70 -4.45 -2.42 3.80
C ALA A 70 -4.94 -2.06 5.21
N VAL A 71 -4.06 -1.50 6.04
CA VAL A 71 -4.41 -1.03 7.40
C VAL A 71 -5.46 0.08 7.31
N LEU A 72 -5.25 1.10 6.48
CA LEU A 72 -6.20 2.20 6.32
C LEU A 72 -7.55 1.73 5.77
N PHE A 73 -7.56 0.88 4.75
CA PHE A 73 -8.79 0.30 4.21
C PHE A 73 -9.53 -0.54 5.25
N THR A 74 -8.81 -1.31 6.06
CA THR A 74 -9.41 -2.11 7.13
C THR A 74 -10.02 -1.21 8.20
N LEU A 75 -9.30 -0.18 8.64
CA LEU A 75 -9.79 0.82 9.59
C LEU A 75 -11.08 1.49 9.09
N VAL A 76 -11.08 1.98 7.86
CA VAL A 76 -12.27 2.60 7.23
C VAL A 76 -13.42 1.59 7.15
N SER A 77 -13.15 0.36 6.71
CA SER A 77 -14.19 -0.67 6.59
C SER A 77 -14.81 -1.03 7.95
N VAL A 78 -14.00 -1.03 9.01
CA VAL A 78 -14.47 -1.25 10.39
C VAL A 78 -15.29 -0.06 10.87
N ALA A 79 -14.82 1.17 10.66
CA ALA A 79 -15.54 2.38 11.06
C ALA A 79 -16.90 2.49 10.36
N SER A 80 -16.95 2.25 9.04
CA SER A 80 -18.20 2.31 8.28
C SER A 80 -19.24 1.30 8.75
N ARG A 81 -18.82 0.13 9.26
CA ARG A 81 -19.76 -0.84 9.84
C ARG A 81 -20.44 -0.30 11.09
N TYR A 82 -19.74 0.46 11.93
CA TYR A 82 -20.35 1.06 13.11
C TYR A 82 -21.32 2.19 12.75
N ASP A 83 -21.04 2.96 11.70
CA ASP A 83 -21.97 3.99 11.20
C ASP A 83 -23.28 3.38 10.65
N ASP A 84 -23.17 2.23 9.97
CA ASP A 84 -24.34 1.48 9.48
C ASP A 84 -25.20 0.90 10.63
N GLU A 85 -24.58 0.38 11.70
CA GLU A 85 -25.30 -0.19 12.84
C GLU A 85 -26.04 0.85 13.70
N VAL A 86 -25.51 2.07 13.82
CA VAL A 86 -26.09 3.17 14.62
C VAL A 86 -27.31 3.80 13.92
N SER A 87 -27.33 3.81 12.59
CA SER A 87 -28.41 4.45 11.82
C SER A 87 -29.69 3.61 11.74
N GLU A 88 -29.66 2.32 12.08
CA GLU A 88 -30.83 1.42 12.10
C GLU A 88 -31.62 1.46 13.43
N GLN A 89 -31.12 2.16 14.45
CA GLN A 89 -31.76 2.28 15.78
C GLN A 89 -32.51 3.61 16.03
N VAL A 90 -32.66 4.47 15.02
CA VAL A 90 -33.42 5.74 15.08
C VAL A 90 -34.58 5.70 14.10
#